data_AF-A0A915XYK4-F1
#
_entry.id   AF-A0A915XYK4-F1
#
_cell.length_a   1.000
_cell.length_b   1.000
_cell.length_c   1.000
_cell.angle_alpha   90.00
_cell.angle_beta   90.00
_cell.angle_gamma   90.00
#
_symmetry.space_group_name_H-M   'P 1'
#
loop_
_entity.id
_entity.type
_entity.pdbx_description
1 polymer ?
#
loop_
_entity_poly.entity_id
_entity_poly.type
_entity_poly.pdbx_seq_one_letter_code
_entity_poly.pdbx_strand_id
1 'polypeptide(L)'
;MKRKLMWLAGIGAIAALAYAQTVTVRGAFGHGLAGHPDAERPNAQFNFSVKQVEYNGQTRTGGGFAIEVRTEQSLTTIQMANANRIAVDMENHAATFSGPAVAVQRTRQGVQRTRGVAVVRVGDLRNPRTGEGDPDTIAVRFFVEGNEEPVFTYRGIVRRGDIVVFEETRSR
;
A
#
# COMPACT_ATOMS: atom_id res chain seq x y z
N MET A 1 -68.65 -36.55 26.54
CA MET A 1 -68.51 -36.60 25.05
C MET A 1 -68.15 -35.21 24.53
N LYS A 2 -67.28 -35.17 23.51
CA LYS A 2 -66.91 -34.05 22.63
C LYS A 2 -65.87 -33.03 23.15
N ARG A 3 -64.62 -33.42 22.92
CA ARG A 3 -63.42 -32.59 22.73
C ARG A 3 -63.70 -31.34 21.87
N LYS A 4 -63.07 -30.21 22.20
CA LYS A 4 -62.66 -29.19 21.23
C LYS A 4 -61.19 -28.83 21.44
N LEU A 5 -60.40 -29.17 20.42
CA LEU A 5 -59.03 -28.74 20.15
C LEU A 5 -59.03 -27.26 19.72
N MET A 6 -57.95 -26.54 20.03
CA MET A 6 -57.23 -25.53 19.21
C MET A 6 -56.24 -24.81 20.16
N TRP A 7 -54.95 -25.20 20.26
CA TRP A 7 -53.80 -24.77 19.44
C TRP A 7 -53.74 -23.26 19.13
N LEU A 8 -52.68 -22.57 19.58
CA LEU A 8 -51.93 -21.46 18.96
C LEU A 8 -50.94 -20.86 20.01
N ALA A 9 -49.65 -21.19 19.92
CA ALA A 9 -48.58 -20.40 19.26
C ALA A 9 -48.18 -19.16 20.10
N GLY A 10 -46.98 -19.11 20.70
CA GLY A 10 -45.74 -18.72 20.01
C GLY A 10 -45.69 -17.20 19.89
N ILE A 11 -44.74 -16.49 20.50
CA ILE A 11 -43.58 -15.93 19.77
C ILE A 11 -42.47 -15.68 20.80
N GLY A 12 -41.41 -16.50 20.75
CA GLY A 12 -40.12 -16.09 21.26
C GLY A 12 -39.55 -15.06 20.29
N ALA A 13 -39.35 -13.83 20.76
CA ALA A 13 -38.66 -12.80 20.00
C ALA A 13 -37.18 -13.18 19.91
N ILE A 14 -36.80 -13.97 18.91
CA ILE A 14 -35.41 -14.06 18.49
C ILE A 14 -35.14 -12.76 17.75
N ALA A 15 -34.65 -11.75 18.47
CA ALA A 15 -34.02 -10.61 17.85
C ALA A 15 -32.78 -11.13 17.11
N ALA A 16 -32.94 -11.43 15.82
CA ALA A 16 -31.82 -11.62 14.93
C ALA A 16 -31.10 -10.28 14.82
N LEU A 17 -30.08 -10.08 15.66
CA LEU A 17 -29.09 -9.05 15.45
C LEU A 17 -28.40 -9.39 14.12
N ALA A 18 -28.93 -8.83 13.04
CA ALA A 18 -28.22 -8.77 11.78
C ALA A 18 -27.00 -7.89 12.03
N TYR A 19 -25.87 -8.52 12.41
CA TYR A 19 -24.58 -7.86 12.38
C TYR A 19 -24.35 -7.47 10.92
N ALA A 20 -24.58 -6.19 10.60
CA ALA A 20 -24.18 -5.62 9.34
C ALA A 20 -22.67 -5.85 9.22
N GLN A 21 -22.27 -6.78 8.36
CA GLN A 21 -20.87 -7.11 8.21
C GLN A 21 -20.22 -5.97 7.41
N THR A 22 -19.50 -5.10 8.12
CA THR A 22 -18.74 -4.03 7.51
C THR A 22 -17.44 -4.60 6.96
N VAL A 23 -17.17 -4.33 5.68
CA VAL A 23 -15.88 -4.57 5.04
C VAL A 23 -15.22 -3.22 4.84
N THR A 24 -14.05 -3.01 5.42
CA THR A 24 -13.22 -1.83 5.16
C THR A 24 -12.01 -2.24 4.33
N VAL A 25 -11.79 -1.56 3.22
CA VAL A 25 -10.62 -1.75 2.36
C VAL A 25 -9.86 -0.45 2.32
N ARG A 26 -8.58 -0.48 2.67
CA ARG A 26 -7.69 0.68 2.60
C ARG A 26 -6.40 0.30 1.92
N GLY A 27 -5.76 1.25 1.26
CA GLY A 27 -4.51 0.97 0.59
C GLY A 27 -4.00 2.12 -0.23
N ALA A 28 -3.06 1.78 -1.11
CA ALA A 28 -2.55 2.71 -2.08
C ALA A 28 -2.12 1.95 -3.34
N PHE A 29 -2.24 2.60 -4.48
CA PHE A 29 -1.67 2.13 -5.73
C PHE A 29 -1.04 3.30 -6.46
N GLY A 30 -0.07 2.99 -7.31
CA GLY A 30 0.58 4.04 -8.05
C GLY A 30 1.56 3.49 -9.06
N HIS A 31 1.82 4.30 -10.08
CA HIS A 31 2.83 4.03 -11.07
C HIS A 31 3.33 5.34 -11.62
N GLY A 32 4.62 5.42 -11.94
CA GLY A 32 5.14 6.66 -12.46
C GLY A 32 6.65 6.75 -12.54
N LEU A 33 7.08 7.95 -12.89
CA LEU A 33 8.46 8.38 -12.93
C LEU A 33 8.66 9.43 -11.83
N ALA A 34 9.65 9.20 -10.98
CA ALA A 34 10.03 10.09 -9.90
C ALA A 34 11.45 10.61 -10.07
N GLY A 35 11.71 11.79 -9.52
CA GLY A 35 13.04 12.40 -9.48
C GLY A 35 13.22 13.24 -8.24
N HIS A 36 14.47 13.65 -7.98
CA HIS A 36 14.73 14.67 -6.97
C HIS A 36 13.93 15.95 -7.28
N PRO A 37 13.46 16.71 -6.28
CA PRO A 37 12.77 17.99 -6.49
C PRO A 37 13.48 18.93 -7.46
N ASP A 38 14.81 18.96 -7.40
CA ASP A 38 15.66 19.85 -8.22
C ASP A 38 16.19 19.18 -9.50
N ALA A 39 15.86 17.91 -9.75
CA ALA A 39 16.33 17.23 -10.95
C ALA A 39 15.53 17.63 -12.19
N GLU A 40 16.24 17.94 -13.29
CA GLU A 40 15.64 18.25 -14.60
C GLU A 40 14.85 17.08 -15.19
N ARG A 41 15.27 15.84 -14.88
CA ARG A 41 14.66 14.61 -15.40
C ARG A 41 14.43 13.60 -14.28
N PRO A 42 13.35 12.81 -14.35
CA PRO A 42 13.15 11.72 -13.40
C PRO A 42 14.24 10.67 -13.56
N ASN A 43 14.72 10.15 -12.44
CA ASN A 43 15.75 9.12 -12.40
C ASN A 43 15.25 7.78 -11.85
N ALA A 44 13.97 7.72 -11.46
CA ALA A 44 13.35 6.50 -10.97
C ALA A 44 12.04 6.20 -11.70
N GLN A 45 11.74 4.91 -11.82
CA GLN A 45 10.44 4.39 -12.24
C GLN A 45 9.91 3.48 -11.13
N PHE A 46 8.64 3.63 -10.77
CA PHE A 46 8.01 2.81 -9.74
C PHE A 46 6.64 2.29 -10.19
N ASN A 47 6.23 1.18 -9.59
CA ASN A 47 4.87 0.66 -9.65
C ASN A 47 4.53 -0.09 -8.37
N PHE A 48 3.30 0.05 -7.89
CA PHE A 48 2.83 -0.70 -6.74
C PHE A 48 1.31 -0.76 -6.69
N SER A 49 0.83 -1.76 -5.97
CA SER A 49 -0.56 -1.87 -5.56
C SER A 49 -0.56 -2.65 -4.25
N VAL A 50 -0.97 -1.99 -3.17
CA VAL A 50 -1.02 -2.56 -1.83
C VAL A 50 -2.38 -2.30 -1.21
N LYS A 51 -2.92 -3.28 -0.50
CA LYS A 51 -4.20 -3.14 0.19
C LYS A 51 -4.26 -3.96 1.47
N GLN A 52 -5.03 -3.42 2.41
CA GLN A 52 -5.45 -4.06 3.63
C GLN A 52 -6.97 -4.17 3.60
N VAL A 53 -7.48 -5.38 3.86
CA VAL A 53 -8.90 -5.67 3.97
C VAL A 53 -9.19 -6.06 5.41
N GLU A 54 -10.13 -5.35 6.02
CA GLU A 54 -10.63 -5.62 7.35
C GLU A 54 -12.09 -6.09 7.26
N TYR A 55 -12.36 -7.28 7.78
CA TYR A 55 -13.67 -7.92 7.74
C TYR A 55 -13.80 -8.93 8.88
N ASN A 56 -14.92 -8.90 9.60
CA ASN A 56 -15.19 -9.80 10.73
C ASN A 56 -14.05 -9.86 11.77
N GLY A 57 -13.41 -8.72 12.07
CA GLY A 57 -12.26 -8.64 12.99
C GLY A 57 -10.97 -9.27 12.46
N GLN A 58 -10.95 -9.76 11.22
CA GLN A 58 -9.75 -10.25 10.54
C GLN A 58 -9.17 -9.16 9.67
N THR A 59 -7.84 -9.04 9.69
CA THR A 59 -7.09 -8.18 8.77
C THR A 59 -6.29 -9.04 7.80
N ARG A 60 -6.43 -8.77 6.50
CA ARG A 60 -5.60 -9.35 5.44
C ARG A 60 -4.87 -8.26 4.69
N THR A 61 -3.56 -8.40 4.58
CA THR A 61 -2.68 -7.43 3.93
C THR A 61 -1.99 -8.09 2.75
N GLY A 62 -1.82 -7.37 1.65
CA GLY A 62 -0.99 -7.83 0.56
C GLY A 62 -0.77 -6.80 -0.52
N GLY A 63 -0.13 -7.26 -1.59
CA GLY A 63 0.21 -6.45 -2.76
C GLY A 63 1.70 -6.18 -2.88
N GLY A 64 2.12 -5.75 -4.07
CA GLY A 64 3.53 -5.68 -4.44
C GLY A 64 4.01 -4.25 -4.69
N PHE A 65 5.33 -4.11 -4.73
CA PHE A 65 6.02 -2.86 -5.05
C PHE A 65 7.29 -3.16 -5.82
N ALA A 66 7.58 -2.35 -6.83
CA ALA A 66 8.91 -2.26 -7.40
C ALA A 66 9.30 -0.82 -7.70
N ILE A 67 10.60 -0.56 -7.58
CA ILE A 67 11.23 0.68 -8.03
C ILE A 67 12.55 0.34 -8.72
N GLU A 68 12.83 1.03 -9.81
CA GLU A 68 14.14 1.11 -10.44
C GLU A 68 14.65 2.54 -10.30
N VAL A 69 15.87 2.71 -9.78
CA VAL A 69 16.52 4.01 -9.61
C VAL A 69 17.85 4.00 -10.35
N ARG A 70 18.01 4.96 -11.26
CA ARG A 70 19.23 5.17 -12.03
C ARG A 70 20.06 6.29 -11.42
N THR A 71 21.34 6.02 -11.24
CA THR A 71 22.37 7.01 -10.94
C THR A 71 23.43 7.00 -12.04
N GLU A 72 24.39 7.91 -11.98
CA GLU A 72 25.49 7.96 -12.96
C GLU A 72 26.31 6.67 -13.01
N GLN A 73 26.39 5.96 -11.88
CA GLN A 73 27.28 4.82 -11.69
C GLN A 73 26.56 3.49 -11.49
N SER A 74 25.24 3.51 -11.27
CA SER A 74 24.50 2.31 -10.92
C SER A 74 23.03 2.32 -11.36
N LEU A 75 22.47 1.12 -11.45
CA LEU A 75 21.05 0.88 -11.52
C LEU A 75 20.64 0.04 -10.31
N THR A 76 19.78 0.57 -9.45
CA THR A 76 19.27 -0.13 -8.27
C THR A 76 17.81 -0.46 -8.47
N THR A 77 17.46 -1.74 -8.44
CA THR A 77 16.08 -2.21 -8.47
C THR A 77 15.72 -2.79 -7.10
N ILE A 78 14.61 -2.36 -6.51
CA ILE A 78 14.06 -2.97 -5.30
C ILE A 78 12.70 -3.55 -5.63
N GLN A 79 12.49 -4.82 -5.29
CA GLN A 79 11.25 -5.55 -5.51
C GLN A 79 10.75 -6.15 -4.21
N MET A 80 9.51 -5.84 -3.85
CA MET A 80 8.78 -6.43 -2.74
C MET A 80 7.57 -7.16 -3.31
N ALA A 81 7.57 -8.49 -3.21
CA ALA A 81 6.50 -9.31 -3.77
C ALA A 81 5.20 -9.21 -2.97
N ASN A 82 5.30 -9.07 -1.65
CA ASN A 82 4.16 -8.90 -0.77
C ASN A 82 4.45 -7.93 0.38
N ALA A 83 3.60 -6.91 0.51
CA ALA A 83 3.52 -6.07 1.69
C ALA A 83 2.89 -6.86 2.84
N ASN A 84 3.54 -6.84 3.99
CA ASN A 84 3.03 -7.51 5.20
C ASN A 84 2.47 -6.50 6.22
N ARG A 85 2.86 -5.22 6.09
CA ARG A 85 2.37 -4.12 6.93
C ARG A 85 1.95 -2.96 6.02
N ILE A 86 0.79 -2.39 6.29
CA ILE A 86 0.27 -1.18 5.64
C ILE A 86 -0.30 -0.30 6.73
N ALA A 87 -0.01 0.99 6.66
CA ALA A 87 -0.64 2.05 7.43
C ALA A 87 -1.11 3.11 6.45
N VAL A 88 -2.39 3.48 6.52
CA VAL A 88 -3.01 4.50 5.68
C VAL A 88 -3.44 5.64 6.59
N ASP A 89 -3.08 6.85 6.19
CA ASP A 89 -3.43 8.11 6.82
C ASP A 89 -4.24 8.91 5.81
N MET A 90 -5.57 8.81 5.93
CA MET A 90 -6.49 9.50 5.02
C MET A 90 -6.56 11.00 5.28
N GLU A 91 -6.19 11.47 6.47
CA GLU A 91 -6.16 12.90 6.79
C GLU A 91 -5.03 13.59 6.02
N ASN A 92 -3.87 12.94 5.95
CA ASN A 92 -2.70 13.45 5.22
C ASN A 92 -2.53 12.85 3.81
N HIS A 93 -3.52 12.09 3.32
CA HIS A 93 -3.47 11.38 2.03
C HIS A 93 -2.14 10.61 1.82
N ALA A 94 -1.70 9.89 2.85
CA ALA A 94 -0.42 9.21 2.86
C ALA A 94 -0.58 7.72 3.17
N ALA A 95 0.32 6.90 2.61
CA ALA A 95 0.41 5.50 2.95
C ALA A 95 1.85 5.09 3.21
N THR A 96 2.05 4.25 4.22
CA THR A 96 3.33 3.61 4.50
C THR A 96 3.13 2.10 4.46
N PHE A 97 3.98 1.40 3.73
CA PHE A 97 3.92 -0.06 3.64
C PHE A 97 5.31 -0.68 3.65
N SER A 98 5.38 -1.91 4.14
CA SER A 98 6.65 -2.63 4.24
C SER A 98 6.49 -4.15 4.13
N GLY A 99 7.60 -4.79 3.76
CA GLY A 99 7.67 -6.23 3.59
C GLY A 99 9.02 -6.72 3.12
N PRO A 100 9.22 -8.05 3.09
CA PRO A 100 10.43 -8.67 2.55
C PRO A 100 10.65 -8.26 1.10
N ALA A 101 11.88 -7.86 0.78
CA ALA A 101 12.24 -7.34 -0.51
C ALA A 101 13.62 -7.84 -0.96
N VAL A 102 13.88 -7.70 -2.26
CA VAL A 102 15.16 -7.96 -2.88
C VAL A 102 15.64 -6.68 -3.56
N ALA A 103 16.83 -6.23 -3.19
CA ALA A 103 17.56 -5.20 -3.91
C ALA A 103 18.53 -5.86 -4.91
N VAL A 104 18.56 -5.37 -6.14
CA VAL A 104 19.55 -5.72 -7.15
C VAL A 104 20.25 -4.44 -7.57
N GLN A 105 21.54 -4.35 -7.30
CA GLN A 105 22.38 -3.23 -7.73
C GLN A 105 23.28 -3.70 -8.87
N ARG A 106 23.17 -3.03 -10.02
CA ARG A 106 24.02 -3.23 -11.18
C ARG A 106 24.95 -2.05 -11.33
N THR A 107 26.25 -2.31 -11.37
CA THR A 107 27.32 -1.33 -11.61
C THR A 107 28.12 -1.76 -12.84
N ARG A 108 29.17 -1.01 -13.19
CA ARG A 108 30.11 -1.43 -14.25
C ARG A 108 30.96 -2.63 -13.82
N GLN A 109 31.12 -2.84 -12.51
CA GLN A 109 31.95 -3.88 -11.91
C GLN A 109 31.19 -5.20 -11.74
N GLY A 110 29.86 -5.18 -11.73
CA GLY A 110 29.06 -6.39 -11.64
C GLY A 110 27.62 -6.17 -11.17
N VAL A 111 26.99 -7.25 -10.72
CA VAL A 111 25.63 -7.26 -10.20
C VAL A 111 25.65 -7.86 -8.80
N GLN A 112 25.10 -7.12 -7.83
CA GLN A 112 24.90 -7.59 -6.46
C GLN A 112 23.42 -7.74 -6.18
N ARG A 113 23.04 -8.84 -5.53
CA ARG A 113 21.67 -9.12 -5.10
C ARG A 113 21.64 -9.29 -3.58
N THR A 114 20.79 -8.52 -2.93
CA THR A 114 20.69 -8.46 -1.46
C THR A 114 19.23 -8.65 -1.04
N ARG A 115 18.99 -9.53 -0.06
CA ARG A 115 17.67 -9.69 0.57
C ARG A 115 17.56 -8.78 1.78
N GLY A 116 16.36 -8.29 2.04
CA GLY A 116 16.13 -7.33 3.12
C GLY A 116 14.66 -6.99 3.29
N VAL A 117 14.41 -5.82 3.88
CA VAL A 117 13.07 -5.27 4.09
C VAL A 117 13.01 -3.89 3.42
N ALA A 118 12.00 -3.70 2.58
CA ALA A 118 11.68 -2.38 2.04
C ALA A 118 10.61 -1.71 2.91
N VAL A 119 10.81 -0.43 3.21
CA VAL A 119 9.81 0.45 3.81
C VAL A 119 9.57 1.58 2.81
N VAL A 120 8.34 1.68 2.33
CA VAL A 120 7.94 2.67 1.33
C VAL A 120 6.90 3.59 1.95
N ARG A 121 7.08 4.89 1.75
CA ARG A 121 6.11 5.92 2.09
C ARG A 121 5.72 6.65 0.82
N VAL A 122 4.43 6.85 0.63
CA VAL A 122 3.88 7.61 -0.49
C VAL A 122 2.92 8.68 0.02
N GLY A 123 2.80 9.77 -0.74
CA GLY A 123 1.78 10.81 -0.53
C GLY A 123 1.07 11.11 -1.84
N ASP A 124 -0.25 11.09 -1.79
CA ASP A 124 -1.21 11.46 -2.84
C ASP A 124 -1.57 12.94 -2.60
N LEU A 125 -0.86 13.83 -3.29
CA LEU A 125 -0.93 15.28 -3.07
C LEU A 125 -1.52 16.01 -4.28
N ARG A 126 -1.55 15.34 -5.43
CA ARG A 126 -2.09 15.89 -6.66
C ARG A 126 -3.57 15.55 -6.76
N ASN A 127 -4.39 16.52 -7.15
CA ASN A 127 -5.78 16.23 -7.48
C ASN A 127 -5.83 15.34 -8.75
N PRO A 128 -6.40 14.13 -8.68
CA PRO A 128 -6.36 13.19 -9.80
C PRO A 128 -7.24 13.62 -10.99
N ARG A 129 -8.18 14.55 -10.79
CA ARG A 129 -9.08 15.03 -11.86
C ARG A 129 -8.54 16.24 -12.60
N THR A 130 -7.90 17.16 -11.88
CA THR A 130 -7.43 18.44 -12.44
C THR A 130 -5.93 18.44 -12.70
N GLY A 131 -5.18 17.53 -12.06
CA GLY A 131 -3.71 17.53 -12.06
C GLY A 131 -3.09 18.69 -11.28
N GLU A 132 -3.91 19.50 -10.62
CA GLU A 132 -3.49 20.63 -9.79
C GLU A 132 -3.08 20.17 -8.39
N GLY A 133 -2.22 20.94 -7.72
CA GLY A 133 -1.69 20.63 -6.40
C GLY A 133 -0.21 20.26 -6.41
N ASP A 134 0.30 19.93 -5.23
CA ASP A 134 1.69 19.50 -5.08
C ASP A 134 1.90 18.14 -5.76
N PRO A 135 3.09 17.87 -6.34
CA PRO A 135 3.38 16.56 -6.87
C PRO A 135 3.31 15.48 -5.79
N ASP A 136 2.76 14.32 -6.14
CA ASP A 136 2.84 13.14 -5.29
C ASP A 136 4.29 12.83 -4.90
N THR A 137 4.45 12.17 -3.77
CA THR A 137 5.79 11.88 -3.23
C THR A 137 5.98 10.39 -3.04
N ILE A 138 7.23 9.95 -3.18
CA ILE A 138 7.64 8.60 -2.87
C ILE A 138 8.99 8.60 -2.14
N ALA A 139 9.05 7.85 -1.06
CA ALA A 139 10.27 7.61 -0.30
C ALA A 139 10.43 6.12 -0.05
N VAL A 140 11.64 5.61 -0.26
CA VAL A 140 11.99 4.19 -0.08
C VAL A 140 13.19 4.11 0.83
N ARG A 141 13.12 3.22 1.82
CA ARG A 141 14.25 2.82 2.65
C ARG A 141 14.37 1.30 2.58
N PHE A 142 15.57 0.80 2.34
CA PHE A 142 15.83 -0.63 2.27
C PHE A 142 16.86 -1.01 3.33
N PHE A 143 16.50 -1.99 4.15
CA PHE A 143 17.26 -2.46 5.29
C PHE A 143 17.71 -3.90 5.06
N VAL A 144 18.86 -4.25 5.59
CA VAL A 144 19.38 -5.62 5.63
C VAL A 144 19.40 -6.08 7.08
N GLU A 145 19.21 -7.38 7.30
CA GLU A 145 19.25 -7.96 8.64
C GLU A 145 20.57 -7.63 9.36
N GLY A 146 20.45 -7.25 10.64
CA GLY A 146 21.60 -6.84 11.46
C GLY A 146 22.08 -5.41 11.25
N ASN A 147 21.46 -4.63 10.35
CA ASN A 147 21.76 -3.21 10.18
C ASN A 147 20.59 -2.34 10.68
N GLU A 148 20.90 -1.37 11.55
CA GLU A 148 19.92 -0.41 12.06
C GLU A 148 19.63 0.70 11.03
N GLU A 149 20.63 1.04 10.21
CA GLU A 149 20.52 2.06 9.18
C GLU A 149 20.14 1.45 7.82
N PRO A 150 19.37 2.17 6.97
CA PRO A 150 19.04 1.69 5.64
C PRO A 150 20.30 1.68 4.76
N VAL A 151 20.56 0.54 4.11
CA VAL A 151 21.66 0.43 3.14
C VAL A 151 21.34 1.12 1.80
N PHE A 152 20.08 1.49 1.59
CA PHE A 152 19.64 2.29 0.46
C PHE A 152 18.46 3.18 0.86
N THR A 153 18.50 4.43 0.38
CA THR A 153 17.42 5.40 0.51
C THR A 153 17.12 6.07 -0.82
N TYR A 154 15.84 6.30 -1.10
CA TYR A 154 15.38 7.13 -2.20
C TYR A 154 14.29 8.07 -1.71
N ARG A 155 14.31 9.32 -2.21
CA ARG A 155 13.24 10.29 -2.03
C ARG A 155 13.04 11.02 -3.34
N GLY A 156 11.80 11.09 -3.80
CA GLY A 156 11.48 11.76 -5.05
C GLY A 156 10.06 12.31 -5.08
N ILE A 157 9.86 13.26 -5.97
CA ILE A 157 8.55 13.76 -6.38
C ILE A 157 8.15 13.11 -7.70
N VAL A 158 6.86 12.82 -7.86
CA VAL A 158 6.31 12.16 -9.05
C VAL A 158 6.13 13.20 -10.15
N ARG A 159 6.94 13.07 -11.21
CA ARG A 159 6.93 13.96 -12.37
C ARG A 159 5.95 13.50 -13.45
N ARG A 160 5.71 12.19 -13.53
CA ARG A 160 4.77 11.58 -14.48
C ARG A 160 4.13 10.36 -13.84
N GLY A 161 2.84 10.14 -14.08
CA GLY A 161 2.07 9.12 -13.39
C GLY A 161 1.42 9.70 -12.14
N ASP A 162 0.93 8.81 -11.30
CA ASP A 162 0.00 9.15 -10.23
C ASP A 162 0.10 8.14 -9.07
N ILE A 163 -0.22 8.62 -7.87
CA ILE A 163 -0.36 7.82 -6.66
C ILE A 163 -1.74 8.12 -6.08
N VAL A 164 -2.50 7.06 -5.80
CA VAL A 164 -3.80 7.16 -5.16
C VAL A 164 -3.77 6.47 -3.80
N VAL A 165 -4.15 7.19 -2.77
CA VAL A 165 -4.39 6.67 -1.42
C VAL A 165 -5.89 6.62 -1.17
N PHE A 166 -6.39 5.47 -0.70
CA PHE A 166 -7.84 5.26 -0.61
C PHE A 166 -8.25 4.48 0.64
N GLU A 167 -9.50 4.73 1.03
CA GLU A 167 -10.25 3.95 2.01
C GLU A 167 -11.71 3.85 1.54
N GLU A 168 -12.24 2.62 1.52
CA GLU A 168 -13.63 2.33 1.18
C GLU A 168 -14.23 1.44 2.27
N THR A 169 -15.36 1.87 2.84
CA THR A 169 -16.15 1.03 3.76
C THR A 169 -17.48 0.67 3.09
N ARG A 170 -17.79 -0.64 3.07
CA ARG A 170 -19.05 -1.16 2.54
C ARG A 170 -19.77 -1.96 3.61
N SER A 171 -21.06 -1.67 3.81
CA SER A 171 -21.96 -2.47 4.63
C SER A 171 -22.81 -3.33 3.71
N ARG A 172 -22.94 -4.62 4.03
CA ARG A 172 -23.87 -5.53 3.35
C ARG A 172 -25.23 -5.56 4.05
#